data_AF-R0LSM1-F1
#
_entry.id   AF-R0LSM1-F1
#
_cell.length_a   1.000
_cell.length_b   1.000
_cell.length_c   1.000
_cell.angle_alpha   90.00
_cell.angle_beta   90.00
_cell.angle_gamma   90.00
#
_symmetry.space_group_name_H-M   'P 1'
#
loop_
_entity.id
_entity.type
_entity.pdbx_description
1 polymer ?
#
loop_
_entity_poly.entity_id
_entity_poly.type
_entity_poly.pdbx_seq_one_letter_code
_entity_poly.pdbx_strand_id
1 'polypeptide(L)'
;MWVLNAVIPYSGEGHSTLMFQQLVILKAIDILEDPVIKNVIVLQTVLQEVRNRSAPVYKRIRDVIGNPEKHFYSFTNEHHRETYIEQQQGESSNDRNDRAIRVAVKWYNEHLKKMQNEEIQVIFLTNDRNNKEKALEEGITAYTCEEYIKSLIANPELVDRLACVSDEGKEIESGKIIFPEHLPLSKLQQGIKSGIYLQGTYRASRDNYLEATVWVHGDAEENKEIIIQGLKHLNRAVHEDIVAVELLAKDEWVAPSSVVLQDDGQNEDDIETEEEKENILKTSDNKSMLRPTGKVVGIIKRNWRPFCGMLSKSQIKEVRRHLFTPADRRIPRIRIETRQADTLEGQRIIVAIDGWPRNSRYPNVSLCFLLNFYISDLNLFIR
;
A
#
# COMPACT_ATOMS: atom_id res chain seq x y z
N MET A 1 28.34 -6.15 32.06
CA MET A 1 27.30 -6.18 33.10
C MET A 1 26.47 -4.92 32.91
N TRP A 2 25.42 -5.00 32.10
CA TRP A 2 24.49 -3.90 31.86
C TRP A 2 23.09 -4.47 32.09
N VAL A 3 22.45 -3.96 33.12
CA VAL A 3 21.15 -4.37 33.65
C VAL A 3 20.08 -3.87 32.68
N LEU A 4 19.37 -4.80 32.04
CA LEU A 4 18.13 -4.53 31.29
C LEU A 4 17.04 -4.23 32.32
N ASN A 5 16.91 -2.97 32.73
CA ASN A 5 15.83 -2.51 33.60
C ASN A 5 14.64 -2.04 32.77
N ALA A 6 13.50 -2.74 32.97
CA ALA A 6 12.10 -2.31 32.85
C ALA A 6 11.47 -2.05 31.46
N VAL A 7 10.17 -2.24 31.21
CA VAL A 7 9.04 -3.08 31.69
C VAL A 7 7.89 -2.75 30.71
N ILE A 8 7.14 -3.74 30.20
CA ILE A 8 5.67 -3.65 30.07
C ILE A 8 5.11 -5.01 30.54
N PRO A 9 4.20 -5.03 31.53
CA PRO A 9 3.69 -6.27 32.08
C PRO A 9 2.68 -6.89 31.11
N TYR A 10 2.98 -8.10 30.64
CA TYR A 10 1.94 -9.07 30.30
C TYR A 10 1.28 -9.50 31.62
N SER A 11 0.00 -9.89 31.60
CA SER A 11 -0.79 -10.24 32.80
C SER A 11 -0.39 -11.58 33.46
N GLY A 12 0.91 -11.79 33.63
CA GLY A 12 1.54 -12.90 34.30
C GLY A 12 3.04 -12.58 34.39
N GLU A 13 3.57 -12.62 35.61
CA GLU A 13 4.93 -12.26 36.01
C GLU A 13 6.02 -12.61 34.97
N GLY A 14 6.63 -11.60 34.33
CA GLY A 14 7.79 -11.76 33.43
C GLY A 14 8.08 -10.57 32.52
N HIS A 15 9.36 -10.19 32.42
CA HIS A 15 9.89 -9.24 31.44
C HIS A 15 9.91 -9.89 30.03
N SER A 16 9.37 -9.23 29.00
CA SER A 16 9.27 -9.81 27.65
C SER A 16 10.10 -9.03 26.62
N THR A 17 10.89 -9.73 25.81
CA THR A 17 11.62 -9.15 24.65
C THR A 17 11.01 -9.67 23.35
N LEU A 18 10.74 -8.78 22.40
CA LEU A 18 10.04 -9.13 21.15
C LEU A 18 11.02 -9.31 19.99
N MET A 19 10.85 -10.41 19.25
CA MET A 19 11.55 -10.71 18.00
C MET A 19 10.53 -10.70 16.86
N PHE A 20 10.68 -9.78 15.91
CA PHE A 20 9.73 -9.64 14.80
C PHE A 20 10.23 -10.27 13.50
N GLN A 21 9.29 -10.83 12.74
CA GLN A 21 9.50 -11.21 11.35
C GLN A 21 9.33 -10.07 10.34
N GLN A 22 9.85 -10.30 9.13
CA GLN A 22 9.78 -9.42 7.96
C GLN A 22 8.37 -8.89 7.66
N LEU A 23 7.37 -9.76 7.59
CA LEU A 23 6.03 -9.35 7.16
C LEU A 23 5.36 -8.41 8.17
N VAL A 24 5.76 -8.51 9.44
CA VAL A 24 5.26 -7.64 10.51
C VAL A 24 5.83 -6.24 10.37
N ILE A 25 7.14 -6.11 10.10
CA ILE A 25 7.77 -4.80 9.97
C ILE A 25 7.24 -4.05 8.75
N LEU A 26 6.97 -4.74 7.64
CA LEU A 26 6.48 -4.10 6.41
C LEU A 26 5.06 -3.56 6.53
N LYS A 27 4.20 -4.25 7.27
CA LYS A 27 2.78 -3.90 7.37
C LYS A 27 2.41 -3.16 8.65
N ALA A 28 3.25 -3.22 9.68
CA ALA A 28 2.97 -2.68 11.00
C ALA A 28 4.09 -1.74 11.51
N ILE A 29 4.85 -1.09 10.62
CA ILE A 29 5.87 -0.11 11.03
C ILE A 29 5.28 1.01 11.90
N ASP A 30 4.04 1.44 11.62
CA ASP A 30 3.33 2.47 12.40
C ASP A 30 2.96 1.99 13.81
N ILE A 31 2.85 0.66 14.01
CA ILE A 31 2.67 0.06 15.33
C ILE A 31 4.02 -0.01 16.06
N LEU A 32 5.10 -0.33 15.33
CA LEU A 32 6.45 -0.38 15.89
C LEU A 32 7.00 1.01 16.26
N GLU A 33 6.54 2.07 15.62
CA GLU A 33 6.89 3.46 15.97
C GLU A 33 6.18 3.93 17.25
N ASP A 34 5.06 3.31 17.62
CA ASP A 34 4.27 3.72 18.77
C ASP A 34 5.06 3.69 20.09
N PRO A 35 5.01 4.73 20.94
CA PRO A 35 5.80 4.77 22.18
C PRO A 35 5.52 3.62 23.15
N VAL A 36 4.38 2.93 23.02
CA VAL A 36 4.02 1.76 23.82
C VAL A 36 4.91 0.57 23.47
N ILE A 37 5.36 0.41 22.22
CA ILE A 37 6.22 -0.71 21.85
C ILE A 37 7.68 -0.36 22.14
N LYS A 38 8.30 -1.11 23.06
CA LYS A 38 9.71 -0.98 23.45
C LYS A 38 10.38 -2.36 23.52
N ASN A 39 11.70 -2.38 23.59
CA ASN A 39 12.51 -3.60 23.80
C ASN A 39 12.33 -4.63 22.68
N VAL A 40 12.68 -4.21 21.47
CA VAL A 40 12.51 -5.00 20.26
C VAL A 40 13.87 -5.38 19.69
N ILE A 41 14.07 -6.65 19.37
CA ILE A 41 15.24 -7.11 18.65
C ILE A 41 14.85 -7.34 17.19
N VAL A 42 15.60 -6.71 16.29
CA VAL A 42 15.44 -6.80 14.84
C VAL A 42 16.62 -7.55 14.25
N LEU A 43 16.34 -8.65 13.57
CA LEU A 43 17.36 -9.49 12.93
C LEU A 43 17.91 -8.84 11.65
N GLN A 44 19.19 -9.10 11.35
CA GLN A 44 19.83 -8.64 10.12
C GLN A 44 19.15 -9.21 8.86
N THR A 45 18.74 -10.48 8.88
CA THR A 45 17.98 -11.09 7.78
C THR A 45 16.73 -10.27 7.47
N VAL A 46 15.97 -9.95 8.51
CA VAL A 46 14.73 -9.17 8.44
C VAL A 46 15.00 -7.75 7.92
N LEU A 47 16.04 -7.07 8.40
CA LEU A 47 16.40 -5.73 7.93
C LEU A 47 16.78 -5.71 6.44
N GLN A 48 17.55 -6.70 5.99
CA GLN A 48 17.96 -6.80 4.59
C GLN A 48 16.77 -7.05 3.66
N GLU A 49 15.85 -7.88 4.14
CA GLU A 49 14.60 -8.19 3.49
C GLU A 49 13.65 -7.00 3.37
N VAL A 50 13.51 -6.21 4.44
CA VAL A 50 12.75 -4.95 4.43
C VAL A 50 13.38 -3.96 3.46
N ARG A 51 14.71 -3.83 3.46
CA ARG A 51 15.46 -2.96 2.54
C ARG A 51 15.20 -3.28 1.07
N ASN A 52 15.18 -4.57 0.73
CA ASN A 52 14.96 -5.02 -0.64
C ASN A 52 13.51 -4.77 -1.11
N ARG A 53 12.54 -4.81 -0.19
CA ARG A 53 11.12 -4.60 -0.53
C ARG A 53 10.69 -3.13 -0.48
N SER A 54 11.13 -2.37 0.51
CA SER A 54 10.75 -0.97 0.71
C SER A 54 11.86 -0.16 1.38
N ALA A 55 12.56 0.65 0.58
CA ALA A 55 13.58 1.57 1.09
C ALA A 55 13.03 2.62 2.09
N PRO A 56 11.81 3.17 1.91
CA PRO A 56 11.22 4.07 2.91
C PRO A 56 11.01 3.40 4.28
N VAL A 57 10.46 2.19 4.32
CA VAL A 57 10.24 1.45 5.59
C VAL A 57 11.57 1.08 6.24
N TYR A 58 12.58 0.72 5.44
CA TYR A 58 13.93 0.50 5.94
C TYR A 58 14.54 1.74 6.59
N LYS A 59 14.33 2.93 6.03
CA LYS A 59 14.79 4.17 6.66
C LYS A 59 14.08 4.40 8.00
N ARG A 60 12.76 4.25 8.04
CA ARG A 60 11.95 4.41 9.26
C ARG A 60 12.39 3.48 10.38
N ILE A 61 12.57 2.17 10.11
CA ILE A 61 13.03 1.23 11.14
C ILE A 61 14.46 1.55 11.62
N ARG A 62 15.33 2.09 10.75
CA ARG A 62 16.67 2.56 11.15
C ARG A 62 16.59 3.79 12.05
N ASP A 63 15.67 4.71 11.78
CA ASP A 63 15.41 5.87 12.64
C ASP A 63 14.88 5.42 14.02
N VAL A 64 14.00 4.41 14.07
CA VAL A 64 13.52 3.81 15.33
C VAL A 64 14.63 3.12 16.11
N ILE A 65 15.50 2.36 15.44
CA ILE A 65 16.71 1.75 16.06
C ILE A 65 17.64 2.82 16.61
N GLY A 66 17.72 3.98 15.96
CA GLY A 66 18.51 5.13 16.41
C GLY A 66 17.94 5.84 17.64
N ASN A 67 16.68 5.60 18.01
CA ASN A 67 16.03 6.24 19.15
C ASN A 67 16.32 5.47 20.46
N PRO A 68 17.06 6.07 21.42
CA PRO A 68 17.41 5.41 22.68
C PRO A 68 16.21 5.05 23.56
N GLU A 69 15.10 5.80 23.48
CA GLU A 69 13.90 5.59 24.31
C GLU A 69 13.09 4.36 23.92
N LYS A 70 13.30 3.87 22.69
CA LYS A 70 12.56 2.74 22.12
C LYS A 70 13.23 1.40 22.43
N HIS A 71 14.53 1.40 22.71
CA HIS A 71 15.33 0.19 22.96
C HIS A 71 15.20 -0.85 21.84
N PHE A 72 15.31 -0.39 20.60
CA PHE A 72 15.37 -1.28 19.43
C PHE A 72 16.82 -1.67 19.18
N TYR A 73 17.09 -2.97 19.14
CA TYR A 73 18.43 -3.51 18.94
C TYR A 73 18.50 -4.29 17.64
N SER A 74 19.58 -4.12 16.88
CA SER A 74 19.82 -4.92 15.68
C SER A 74 20.78 -6.07 15.99
N PHE A 75 20.34 -7.31 15.74
CA PHE A 75 21.15 -8.50 15.92
C PHE A 75 21.60 -9.09 14.58
N THR A 76 22.91 -9.18 14.39
CA THR A 76 23.55 -9.69 13.16
C THR A 76 23.63 -11.21 13.14
N ASN A 77 22.49 -11.87 12.98
CA ASN A 77 22.37 -13.33 13.02
C ASN A 77 23.16 -14.06 11.92
N GLU A 78 23.36 -13.44 10.75
CA GLU A 78 24.12 -14.03 9.63
C GLU A 78 25.64 -14.08 9.90
N HIS A 79 26.15 -13.24 10.80
CA HIS A 79 27.57 -13.19 11.14
C HIS A 79 27.87 -13.77 12.52
N HIS A 80 26.89 -14.44 13.13
CA HIS A 80 27.04 -15.05 14.44
C HIS A 80 27.11 -16.58 14.32
N ARG A 81 28.19 -17.16 14.87
CA ARG A 81 28.55 -18.58 14.69
C ARG A 81 27.44 -19.55 15.07
N GLU A 82 26.65 -19.22 16.09
CA GLU A 82 25.64 -20.13 16.65
C GLU A 82 24.24 -19.94 16.04
N THR A 83 24.04 -18.89 15.24
CA THR A 83 22.73 -18.59 14.61
C THR A 83 22.79 -18.62 13.08
N TYR A 84 23.99 -18.67 12.50
CA TYR A 84 24.17 -18.80 11.06
C TYR A 84 23.68 -20.18 10.57
N ILE A 85 22.98 -20.18 9.44
CA ILE A 85 22.48 -21.39 8.80
C ILE A 85 22.72 -21.37 7.29
N GLU A 86 23.03 -22.55 6.75
CA GLU A 86 23.14 -22.78 5.31
C GLU A 86 21.78 -23.13 4.71
N GLN A 87 21.62 -22.84 3.42
CA GLN A 87 20.42 -23.18 2.67
C GLN A 87 20.39 -24.69 2.36
N GLN A 88 19.26 -25.34 2.63
CA GLN A 88 19.09 -26.76 2.36
C GLN A 88 18.71 -27.02 0.90
N GLN A 89 18.98 -28.25 0.42
CA GLN A 89 18.65 -28.64 -0.95
C GLN A 89 17.13 -28.66 -1.16
N GLY A 90 16.64 -27.87 -2.13
CA GLY A 90 15.21 -27.73 -2.42
C GLY A 90 14.46 -26.71 -1.55
N GLU A 91 15.15 -26.02 -0.63
CA GLU A 91 14.57 -24.97 0.22
C GLU A 91 14.55 -23.63 -0.51
N SER A 92 13.43 -22.90 -0.45
CA SER A 92 13.35 -21.55 -1.00
C SER A 92 14.12 -20.54 -0.14
N SER A 93 14.50 -19.40 -0.72
CA SER A 93 15.16 -18.33 0.07
C SER A 93 14.29 -17.83 1.22
N ASN A 94 12.95 -17.83 1.05
CA ASN A 94 12.00 -17.42 2.09
C ASN A 94 11.99 -18.43 3.25
N ASP A 95 11.88 -19.73 2.93
CA ASP A 95 11.90 -20.81 3.94
C ASP A 95 13.19 -20.80 4.75
N ARG A 96 14.33 -20.56 4.07
CA ARG A 96 15.64 -20.41 4.72
C ARG A 96 15.64 -19.23 5.68
N ASN A 97 15.12 -18.08 5.28
CA ASN A 97 15.10 -16.90 6.14
C ASN A 97 14.16 -17.08 7.35
N ASP A 98 13.01 -17.72 7.16
CA ASP A 98 12.11 -18.08 8.25
C ASP A 98 12.79 -19.01 9.27
N ARG A 99 13.52 -20.01 8.78
CA ARG A 99 14.31 -20.90 9.62
C ARG A 99 15.46 -20.17 10.34
N ALA A 100 16.14 -19.23 9.67
CA ALA A 100 17.19 -18.42 10.29
C ALA A 100 16.64 -17.62 11.48
N ILE A 101 15.42 -17.10 11.34
CA ILE A 101 14.76 -16.35 12.40
C ILE A 101 14.38 -17.27 13.56
N ARG A 102 13.79 -18.45 13.31
CA ARG A 102 13.48 -19.43 14.38
C ARG A 102 14.73 -19.86 15.15
N VAL A 103 15.83 -20.15 14.45
CA VAL A 103 17.12 -20.49 15.08
C VAL A 103 17.64 -19.35 15.96
N ALA A 104 17.56 -18.10 15.49
CA ALA A 104 17.97 -16.95 16.29
C ALA A 104 17.11 -16.77 17.54
N VAL A 105 15.80 -16.96 17.46
CA VAL A 105 14.90 -16.90 18.64
C VAL A 105 15.23 -18.01 19.64
N LYS A 106 15.43 -19.24 19.16
CA LYS A 106 15.82 -20.36 20.00
C LYS A 106 17.13 -20.09 20.73
N TRP A 107 18.13 -19.59 19.99
CA TRP A 107 19.43 -19.21 20.57
C TRP A 107 19.28 -18.14 21.65
N TYR A 108 18.48 -17.10 21.42
CA TYR A 108 18.23 -16.05 22.41
C TYR A 108 17.57 -16.59 23.68
N ASN A 109 16.57 -17.46 23.54
CA ASN A 109 15.92 -18.12 24.68
C ASN A 109 16.91 -18.97 25.49
N GLU A 110 17.77 -19.73 24.83
CA GLU A 110 18.82 -20.52 25.51
C GLU A 110 19.88 -19.64 26.17
N HIS A 111 20.28 -18.56 25.50
CA HIS A 111 21.29 -17.62 25.99
C HIS A 111 20.81 -16.90 27.26
N LEU A 112 19.56 -16.40 27.26
CA LEU A 112 18.99 -15.68 28.40
C LEU A 112 18.77 -16.60 29.61
N LYS A 113 18.35 -17.85 29.39
CA LYS A 113 18.26 -18.86 30.46
C LYS A 113 19.62 -19.12 31.13
N LYS A 114 20.70 -19.22 30.35
CA LYS A 114 22.06 -19.42 30.88
C LYS A 114 22.56 -18.26 31.72
N MET A 115 22.09 -17.04 31.44
CA MET A 115 22.48 -15.82 32.15
C MET A 115 21.72 -15.61 33.48
N GLN A 116 20.93 -16.60 33.94
CA GLN A 116 20.10 -16.55 35.16
C GLN A 116 19.09 -15.38 35.19
N ASN A 117 18.79 -14.79 34.03
CA ASN A 117 17.67 -13.86 33.88
C ASN A 117 16.41 -14.66 33.58
N GLU A 118 15.91 -15.41 34.58
CA GLU A 118 14.65 -16.16 34.46
C GLU A 118 13.44 -15.25 34.22
N GLU A 119 13.60 -13.95 34.46
CA GLU A 119 12.56 -12.97 34.22
C GLU A 119 12.40 -12.59 32.75
N ILE A 120 13.35 -12.88 31.83
CA ILE A 120 13.27 -12.41 30.44
C ILE A 120 12.87 -13.52 29.47
N GLN A 121 11.66 -13.44 28.92
CA GLN A 121 11.17 -14.36 27.88
C GLN A 121 11.23 -13.71 26.49
N VAL A 122 11.64 -14.48 25.48
CA VAL A 122 11.66 -14.01 24.09
C VAL A 122 10.42 -14.49 23.35
N ILE A 123 9.68 -13.55 22.80
CA ILE A 123 8.44 -13.79 22.07
C ILE A 123 8.70 -13.62 20.57
N PHE A 124 8.32 -14.63 19.79
CA PHE A 124 8.38 -14.60 18.35
C PHE A 124 7.07 -14.08 17.74
N LEU A 125 7.14 -13.03 16.93
CA LEU A 125 5.97 -12.47 16.26
C LEU A 125 6.02 -12.70 14.74
N THR A 126 5.03 -13.45 14.25
CA THR A 126 4.88 -13.76 12.81
C THR A 126 3.40 -13.76 12.40
N ASN A 127 3.11 -13.24 11.22
CA ASN A 127 1.80 -13.36 10.58
C ASN A 127 1.74 -14.54 9.59
N ASP A 128 2.83 -15.30 9.41
CA ASP A 128 2.83 -16.54 8.64
C ASP A 128 2.37 -17.72 9.53
N ARG A 129 1.26 -18.34 9.16
CA ARG A 129 0.66 -19.45 9.88
C ARG A 129 1.57 -20.68 9.91
N ASN A 130 2.19 -21.02 8.78
CA ASN A 130 3.07 -22.19 8.69
C ASN A 130 4.31 -21.99 9.56
N ASN A 131 4.83 -20.76 9.60
CA ASN A 131 5.99 -20.45 10.41
C ASN A 131 5.66 -20.42 11.91
N LYS A 132 4.47 -19.94 12.28
CA LYS A 132 3.96 -20.01 13.65
C LYS A 132 3.82 -21.46 14.13
N GLU A 133 3.22 -22.32 13.32
CA GLU A 133 3.03 -23.75 13.64
C GLU A 133 4.39 -24.43 13.85
N LYS A 134 5.35 -24.25 12.94
CA LYS A 134 6.73 -24.77 13.10
C LYS A 134 7.43 -24.22 14.35
N ALA A 135 7.27 -22.94 14.65
CA ALA A 135 7.87 -22.34 15.84
C ALA A 135 7.31 -22.97 17.14
N LEU A 136 6.01 -23.23 17.19
CA LEU A 136 5.38 -23.90 18.33
C LEU A 136 5.84 -25.36 18.47
N GLU A 137 6.00 -26.10 17.37
CA GLU A 137 6.57 -27.45 17.36
C GLU A 137 8.03 -27.47 17.86
N GLU A 138 8.80 -26.43 17.54
CA GLU A 138 10.17 -26.23 18.01
C GLU A 138 10.27 -25.73 19.48
N GLY A 139 9.13 -25.53 20.16
CA GLY A 139 9.06 -25.07 21.55
C GLY A 139 9.31 -23.57 21.73
N ILE A 140 9.13 -22.78 20.67
CA ILE A 140 9.27 -21.32 20.68
C ILE A 140 7.91 -20.68 20.94
N THR A 141 7.83 -19.75 21.89
CA THR A 141 6.62 -18.96 22.12
C THR A 141 6.37 -18.03 20.94
N ALA A 142 5.33 -18.31 20.15
CA ALA A 142 5.01 -17.59 18.93
C ALA A 142 3.57 -17.07 18.93
N TYR A 143 3.39 -15.80 18.58
CA TYR A 143 2.08 -15.17 18.42
C TYR A 143 1.96 -14.48 17.06
N THR A 144 0.74 -14.33 16.58
CA THR A 144 0.47 -13.35 15.53
C THR A 144 0.53 -11.94 16.09
N CYS A 145 0.71 -10.93 15.23
CA CYS A 145 0.61 -9.55 15.68
C CYS A 145 -0.75 -9.26 16.32
N GLU A 146 -1.79 -9.91 15.80
CA GLU A 146 -3.16 -9.78 16.31
C GLU A 146 -3.34 -10.32 17.70
N GLU A 147 -2.85 -11.53 17.94
CA GLU A 147 -2.89 -12.13 19.26
C GLU A 147 -2.06 -11.32 20.26
N TYR A 148 -0.87 -10.87 19.85
CA TYR A 148 0.01 -10.09 20.71
C TYR A 148 -0.60 -8.73 21.06
N ILE A 149 -1.16 -8.02 20.09
CA ILE A 149 -1.71 -6.68 20.34
C ILE A 149 -3.02 -6.76 21.11
N LYS A 150 -3.87 -7.77 20.85
CA LYS A 150 -5.11 -7.98 21.63
C LYS A 150 -4.86 -8.34 23.09
N SER A 151 -3.71 -8.94 23.39
CA SER A 151 -3.32 -9.27 24.76
C SER A 151 -2.65 -8.12 25.51
N LEU A 152 -2.27 -7.04 24.82
CA LEU A 152 -1.86 -5.78 25.48
C LEU A 152 -3.10 -5.09 26.06
N ILE A 153 -3.35 -5.32 27.35
CA ILE A 153 -4.53 -4.85 28.12
C ILE A 153 -4.74 -3.31 28.07
N ALA A 154 -3.77 -2.55 27.56
CA ALA A 154 -3.69 -1.11 27.80
C ALA A 154 -4.08 -0.17 26.64
N ASN A 155 -4.34 -0.61 25.40
CA ASN A 155 -4.54 0.36 24.31
C ASN A 155 -5.50 -0.09 23.20
N PRO A 156 -6.77 0.35 23.23
CA PRO A 156 -7.72 0.17 22.14
C PRO A 156 -7.14 0.65 20.81
N GLU A 157 -6.37 1.74 20.80
CA GLU A 157 -5.75 2.36 19.61
C GLU A 157 -4.75 1.47 18.85
N LEU A 158 -4.11 0.50 19.51
CA LEU A 158 -3.15 -0.43 18.87
C LEU A 158 -3.87 -1.59 18.18
N VAL A 159 -4.87 -2.18 18.84
CA VAL A 159 -5.76 -3.22 18.27
C VAL A 159 -6.41 -2.71 17.00
N ASP A 160 -6.71 -1.44 17.03
CA ASP A 160 -7.41 -0.70 16.02
C ASP A 160 -6.55 -0.32 14.80
N ARG A 161 -5.26 0.01 15.00
CA ARG A 161 -4.28 0.15 13.90
C ARG A 161 -4.00 -1.18 13.23
N LEU A 162 -4.03 -2.27 14.00
CA LEU A 162 -3.84 -3.60 13.46
C LEU A 162 -5.06 -4.11 12.67
N ALA A 163 -6.28 -3.79 13.09
CA ALA A 163 -7.50 -4.16 12.36
C ALA A 163 -7.48 -3.63 10.90
N CYS A 164 -6.96 -2.40 10.69
CA CYS A 164 -6.75 -1.83 9.36
C CYS A 164 -5.80 -2.68 8.50
N VAL A 165 -4.75 -3.25 9.10
CA VAL A 165 -3.76 -4.12 8.41
C VAL A 165 -4.34 -5.51 8.08
N SER A 166 -5.25 -6.04 8.91
CA SER A 166 -5.89 -7.34 8.65
C SER A 166 -6.99 -7.29 7.58
N ASP A 167 -7.68 -6.16 7.44
CA ASP A 167 -8.74 -5.99 6.44
C ASP A 167 -8.18 -5.87 5.01
N GLU A 168 -6.95 -5.38 4.85
CA GLU A 168 -6.23 -5.43 3.55
C GLU A 168 -6.07 -6.85 3.02
N GLY A 169 -6.00 -7.87 3.89
CA GLY A 169 -5.84 -9.28 3.51
C GLY A 169 -7.15 -9.99 3.20
N LYS A 170 -8.26 -9.62 3.86
CA LYS A 170 -9.56 -10.27 3.68
C LYS A 170 -10.31 -9.81 2.42
N GLU A 171 -10.03 -8.60 1.92
CA GLU A 171 -10.70 -8.08 0.72
C GLU A 171 -10.08 -8.56 -0.61
N ILE A 172 -8.89 -9.17 -0.58
CA ILE A 172 -8.27 -9.75 -1.78
C ILE A 172 -9.13 -10.89 -2.35
N GLU A 173 -9.94 -11.56 -1.52
CA GLU A 173 -10.71 -12.74 -1.93
C GLU A 173 -12.21 -12.47 -2.19
N SER A 174 -12.80 -11.37 -1.71
CA SER A 174 -14.27 -11.16 -1.76
C SER A 174 -14.76 -10.07 -2.74
N GLY A 175 -13.88 -9.21 -3.26
CA GLY A 175 -14.26 -8.12 -4.15
C GLY A 175 -14.39 -8.55 -5.63
N LYS A 176 -15.51 -8.22 -6.28
CA LYS A 176 -15.69 -8.36 -7.73
C LYS A 176 -14.54 -7.64 -8.46
N ILE A 177 -13.79 -8.35 -9.29
CA ILE A 177 -12.67 -7.77 -10.03
C ILE A 177 -13.23 -6.77 -11.07
N ILE A 178 -12.90 -5.49 -10.91
CA ILE A 178 -13.41 -4.40 -11.76
C ILE A 178 -12.46 -4.16 -12.93
N PHE A 179 -11.16 -4.13 -12.65
CA PHE A 179 -10.14 -3.74 -13.63
C PHE A 179 -9.27 -4.92 -14.08
N PRO A 180 -8.88 -4.95 -15.37
CA PRO A 180 -7.98 -5.98 -15.88
C PRO A 180 -6.57 -5.86 -15.29
N GLU A 181 -5.83 -6.96 -15.32
CA GLU A 181 -4.44 -7.00 -14.86
C GLU A 181 -3.51 -6.21 -15.79
N HIS A 182 -2.53 -5.52 -15.23
CA HIS A 182 -1.52 -4.84 -16.04
C HIS A 182 -0.47 -5.84 -16.50
N LEU A 183 -0.10 -5.77 -17.77
CA LEU A 183 0.99 -6.60 -18.29
C LEU A 183 2.33 -6.24 -17.63
N PRO A 184 3.23 -7.22 -17.42
CA PRO A 184 4.55 -6.96 -16.87
C PRO A 184 5.38 -6.09 -17.83
N LEU A 185 6.26 -5.28 -17.25
CA LEU A 185 7.07 -4.29 -17.99
C LEU A 185 7.85 -4.90 -19.17
N SER A 186 8.34 -6.13 -19.02
CA SER A 186 9.05 -6.86 -20.08
C SER A 186 8.18 -7.09 -21.33
N LYS A 187 6.93 -7.52 -21.14
CA LYS A 187 5.96 -7.72 -22.23
C LYS A 187 5.53 -6.39 -22.83
N LEU A 188 5.35 -5.35 -22.00
CA LEU A 188 5.04 -4.00 -22.49
C LEU A 188 6.16 -3.48 -23.40
N GLN A 189 7.42 -3.55 -22.96
CA GLN A 189 8.57 -3.10 -23.74
C GLN A 189 8.73 -3.88 -25.05
N GLN A 190 8.53 -5.20 -25.02
CA GLN A 190 8.55 -6.02 -26.23
C GLN A 190 7.43 -5.62 -27.20
N GLY A 191 6.21 -5.45 -26.70
CA GLY A 191 5.05 -5.07 -27.51
C GLY A 191 5.16 -3.65 -28.09
N ILE A 192 5.80 -2.72 -27.39
CA ILE A 192 6.11 -1.37 -27.89
C ILE A 192 7.13 -1.46 -29.03
N LYS A 193 8.20 -2.25 -28.87
CA LYS A 193 9.22 -2.45 -29.92
C LYS A 193 8.66 -3.14 -31.16
N SER A 194 7.71 -4.06 -31.00
CA SER A 194 7.03 -4.71 -32.12
C SER A 194 5.89 -3.89 -32.71
N GLY A 195 5.59 -2.70 -32.16
CA GLY A 195 4.52 -1.82 -32.63
C GLY A 195 3.09 -2.29 -32.30
N ILE A 196 2.94 -3.29 -31.44
CA ILE A 196 1.62 -3.79 -30.98
C ILE A 196 1.01 -2.80 -29.98
N TYR A 197 1.83 -2.26 -29.08
CA TYR A 197 1.41 -1.25 -28.10
C TYR A 197 2.01 0.10 -28.43
N LEU A 198 1.25 1.15 -28.16
CA LEU A 198 1.67 2.53 -28.29
C LEU A 198 1.94 3.10 -26.91
N GLN A 199 3.09 3.72 -26.73
CA GLN A 199 3.44 4.41 -25.50
C GLN A 199 3.03 5.88 -25.59
N GLY A 200 2.41 6.41 -24.54
CA GLY A 200 2.02 7.81 -24.49
C GLY A 200 1.76 8.36 -23.10
N THR A 201 1.55 9.67 -23.02
CA THR A 201 1.14 10.35 -21.79
C THR A 201 -0.37 10.35 -21.66
N TYR A 202 -0.88 9.83 -20.54
CA TYR A 202 -2.29 9.77 -20.22
C TYR A 202 -2.82 11.11 -19.70
N ARG A 203 -3.94 11.58 -20.25
CA ARG A 203 -4.60 12.83 -19.88
C ARG A 203 -6.09 12.59 -19.64
N ALA A 204 -6.46 12.41 -18.38
CA ALA A 204 -7.86 12.42 -17.96
C ALA A 204 -8.55 13.74 -18.33
N SER A 205 -9.81 13.64 -18.76
CA SER A 205 -10.67 14.79 -18.99
C SER A 205 -11.04 15.48 -17.67
N ARG A 206 -11.28 16.80 -17.71
CA ARG A 206 -11.82 17.56 -16.58
C ARG A 206 -13.34 17.44 -16.45
N ASP A 207 -13.98 17.15 -17.57
CA ASP A 207 -15.42 17.25 -17.72
C ASP A 207 -16.08 15.87 -17.71
N ASN A 208 -15.32 14.80 -17.97
CA ASN A 208 -15.83 13.43 -17.99
C ASN A 208 -14.81 12.46 -17.37
N TYR A 209 -15.13 11.89 -16.21
CA TYR A 209 -14.25 10.92 -15.53
C TYR A 209 -14.15 9.56 -16.24
N LEU A 210 -15.06 9.27 -17.19
CA LEU A 210 -15.05 8.06 -18.01
C LEU A 210 -14.26 8.25 -19.32
N GLU A 211 -13.66 9.42 -19.55
CA GLU A 211 -12.96 9.73 -20.79
C GLU A 211 -11.56 10.31 -20.52
N ALA A 212 -10.59 9.83 -21.30
CA ALA A 212 -9.24 10.34 -21.31
C ALA A 212 -8.66 10.32 -22.72
N THR A 213 -7.60 11.10 -22.91
CA THR A 213 -6.81 11.12 -24.14
C THR A 213 -5.39 10.65 -23.84
N VAL A 214 -4.80 9.90 -24.76
CA VAL A 214 -3.40 9.50 -24.69
C VAL A 214 -2.64 10.14 -25.84
N TRP A 215 -1.61 10.89 -25.50
CA TRP A 215 -0.70 11.50 -26.46
C TRP A 215 0.46 10.56 -26.71
N VAL A 216 0.46 9.93 -27.88
CA VAL A 216 1.48 8.94 -28.26
C VAL A 216 2.82 9.62 -28.47
N HIS A 217 3.89 9.06 -27.90
CA HIS A 217 5.25 9.52 -28.11
C HIS A 217 5.80 8.95 -29.42
N GLY A 218 6.22 9.79 -30.37
CA GLY A 218 6.82 9.36 -31.64
C GLY A 218 7.07 10.51 -32.62
N ASP A 219 7.92 10.25 -33.63
CA ASP A 219 8.48 11.21 -34.59
C ASP A 219 7.63 11.42 -35.87
N ALA A 220 6.44 10.82 -35.94
CA ALA A 220 5.56 10.98 -37.11
C ALA A 220 4.74 12.27 -36.99
N GLU A 221 4.73 13.07 -38.06
CA GLU A 221 4.21 14.43 -38.26
C GLU A 221 2.73 14.71 -37.88
N GLU A 222 2.07 13.81 -37.16
CA GLU A 222 0.74 14.02 -36.61
C GLU A 222 0.72 13.51 -35.16
N ASN A 223 0.47 14.41 -34.20
CA ASN A 223 0.18 14.06 -32.81
C ASN A 223 -1.06 13.15 -32.79
N LYS A 224 -0.84 11.83 -32.85
CA LYS A 224 -1.92 10.84 -32.77
C LYS A 224 -2.45 10.80 -31.34
N GLU A 225 -3.55 11.51 -31.15
CA GLU A 225 -4.34 11.46 -29.94
C GLU A 225 -5.28 10.25 -30.00
N ILE A 226 -5.17 9.37 -28.99
CA ILE A 226 -6.03 8.20 -28.85
C ILE A 226 -7.03 8.48 -27.73
N ILE A 227 -8.31 8.29 -27.99
CA ILE A 227 -9.36 8.38 -26.97
C ILE A 227 -9.40 7.06 -26.19
N ILE A 228 -9.55 7.16 -24.88
CA ILE A 228 -9.81 6.03 -24.00
C ILE A 228 -11.11 6.33 -23.26
N GLN A 229 -12.08 5.43 -23.40
CA GLN A 229 -13.41 5.60 -22.83
C GLN A 229 -13.85 4.36 -22.07
N GLY A 230 -14.42 4.59 -20.89
CA GLY A 230 -14.96 3.57 -19.98
C GLY A 230 -13.94 3.13 -18.92
N LEU A 231 -14.44 2.80 -17.73
CA LEU A 231 -13.64 2.48 -16.54
C LEU A 231 -12.63 1.36 -16.82
N LYS A 232 -13.09 0.28 -17.46
CA LYS A 232 -12.27 -0.89 -17.77
C LYS A 232 -11.11 -0.54 -18.71
N HIS A 233 -11.31 0.38 -19.65
CA HIS A 233 -10.28 0.79 -20.62
C HIS A 233 -9.32 1.84 -20.06
N LEU A 234 -9.76 2.73 -19.16
CA LEU A 234 -8.88 3.67 -18.44
C LEU A 234 -7.90 2.93 -17.52
N ASN A 235 -8.34 1.79 -16.97
CA ASN A 235 -7.53 0.79 -16.28
C ASN A 235 -6.52 1.37 -15.27
N ARG A 236 -7.04 2.06 -14.24
CA ARG A 236 -6.27 2.56 -13.09
C ARG A 236 -5.14 3.53 -13.47
N ALA A 237 -5.22 4.23 -14.60
CA ALA A 237 -4.30 5.29 -14.99
C ALA A 237 -4.66 6.63 -14.32
N VAL A 238 -3.65 7.41 -13.93
CA VAL A 238 -3.81 8.76 -13.34
C VAL A 238 -3.27 9.79 -14.32
N HIS A 239 -3.80 11.02 -14.26
CA HIS A 239 -3.35 12.14 -15.10
C HIS A 239 -1.82 12.28 -15.09
N GLU A 240 -1.22 12.41 -16.28
CA GLU A 240 0.21 12.48 -16.56
C GLU A 240 1.01 11.16 -16.37
N ASP A 241 0.35 10.02 -16.13
CA ASP A 241 1.01 8.72 -16.18
C ASP A 241 1.52 8.42 -17.59
N ILE A 242 2.65 7.69 -17.68
CA ILE A 242 3.13 7.12 -18.95
C ILE A 242 2.55 5.71 -19.08
N VAL A 243 1.70 5.53 -20.07
CA VAL A 243 0.91 4.31 -20.27
C VAL A 243 1.25 3.62 -21.58
N ALA A 244 1.00 2.31 -21.62
CA ALA A 244 0.97 1.53 -22.84
C ALA A 244 -0.48 1.26 -23.24
N VAL A 245 -0.81 1.57 -24.49
CA VAL A 245 -2.17 1.48 -25.04
C VAL A 245 -2.21 0.49 -26.18
N GLU A 246 -3.26 -0.32 -26.22
CA GLU A 246 -3.62 -1.17 -27.35
C GLU A 246 -4.77 -0.49 -28.10
N LEU A 247 -4.64 -0.34 -29.42
CA LEU A 247 -5.70 0.20 -30.27
C LEU A 247 -6.83 -0.82 -30.43
N LEU A 248 -8.07 -0.34 -30.30
CA LEU A 248 -9.25 -1.13 -30.59
C LEU A 248 -9.50 -1.22 -32.11
N ALA A 249 -10.38 -2.15 -32.51
CA ALA A 249 -10.80 -2.27 -33.89
C ALA A 249 -11.46 -0.97 -34.37
N LYS A 250 -11.38 -0.68 -35.68
CA LYS A 250 -11.96 0.55 -36.26
C LYS A 250 -13.46 0.68 -36.02
N ASP A 251 -14.14 -0.44 -35.84
CA ASP A 251 -15.58 -0.49 -35.57
C ASP A 251 -15.93 -0.06 -34.13
N GLU A 252 -14.94 -0.02 -33.23
CA GLU A 252 -15.06 0.42 -31.84
C GLU A 252 -14.48 1.83 -31.62
N TRP A 253 -14.19 2.54 -32.71
CA TRP A 253 -13.74 3.92 -32.63
C TRP A 253 -14.89 4.82 -32.19
N VAL A 254 -14.60 5.81 -31.35
CA VAL A 254 -15.61 6.68 -30.74
C VAL A 254 -15.32 8.14 -31.05
N ALA A 255 -16.36 8.96 -31.02
CA ALA A 255 -16.20 10.41 -31.07
C ALA A 255 -15.99 10.98 -29.64
N PRO A 256 -15.30 12.12 -29.48
CA PRO A 256 -15.22 12.83 -28.20
C PRO A 256 -16.62 13.13 -27.67
N SER A 257 -16.87 12.85 -26.39
CA SER A 257 -18.19 13.12 -25.81
C SER A 257 -18.38 14.61 -25.54
N SER A 258 -19.61 15.10 -25.72
CA SER A 258 -20.03 16.43 -25.25
C SER A 258 -20.68 16.38 -23.86
N VAL A 259 -20.81 15.18 -23.28
CA VAL A 259 -21.47 14.98 -21.99
C VAL A 259 -20.50 15.26 -20.85
N VAL A 260 -20.92 16.15 -19.94
CA VAL A 260 -20.20 16.42 -18.69
C VAL A 260 -20.66 15.41 -17.64
N LEU A 261 -19.76 14.53 -17.21
CA LEU A 261 -20.00 13.55 -16.16
C LEU A 261 -19.11 13.84 -14.95
N GLN A 262 -19.72 13.99 -13.79
CA GLN A 262 -19.03 14.12 -12.51
C GLN A 262 -19.24 12.86 -11.68
N ASP A 263 -18.18 12.44 -11.01
CA ASP A 263 -18.26 11.37 -10.02
C ASP A 263 -18.75 11.96 -8.71
N ASP A 264 -19.99 11.64 -8.32
CA ASP A 264 -20.61 12.11 -7.08
C ASP A 264 -20.20 11.29 -5.85
N GLY A 265 -19.50 10.16 -6.04
CA GLY A 265 -19.01 9.28 -4.99
C GLY A 265 -20.10 8.59 -4.17
N GLN A 266 -21.35 8.60 -4.63
CA GLN A 266 -22.44 7.82 -4.06
C GLN A 266 -22.43 6.41 -4.67
N ASN A 267 -22.55 5.38 -3.83
CA ASN A 267 -22.58 3.95 -4.19
C ASN A 267 -21.34 3.43 -4.94
N GLU A 268 -20.22 3.22 -4.22
CA GLU A 268 -18.97 2.70 -4.79
C GLU A 268 -19.11 1.33 -5.49
N ASP A 269 -20.13 0.55 -5.11
CA ASP A 269 -20.36 -0.84 -5.54
C ASP A 269 -21.34 -0.97 -6.72
N ASP A 270 -21.96 0.12 -7.18
CA ASP A 270 -22.99 0.10 -8.22
C ASP A 270 -22.39 0.20 -9.63
N ILE A 271 -21.77 -0.91 -10.05
CA ILE A 271 -21.13 -1.05 -11.38
C ILE A 271 -22.17 -1.01 -12.50
N GLU A 272 -23.42 -1.43 -12.24
CA GLU A 272 -24.49 -1.49 -13.24
C GLU A 272 -24.87 -0.08 -13.72
N THR A 273 -24.98 0.88 -12.79
CA THR A 273 -25.22 2.29 -13.10
C THR A 273 -24.11 2.90 -13.98
N GLU A 274 -22.88 2.41 -13.87
CA GLU A 274 -21.75 2.91 -14.64
C GLU A 274 -21.71 2.36 -16.06
N GLU A 275 -22.08 1.08 -16.24
CA GLU A 275 -22.25 0.50 -17.58
C GLU A 275 -23.39 1.19 -18.34
N GLU A 276 -24.44 1.63 -17.65
CA GLU A 276 -25.49 2.47 -18.24
C GLU A 276 -24.97 3.84 -18.70
N LYS A 277 -24.19 4.55 -17.86
CA LYS A 277 -23.55 5.83 -18.23
C LYS A 277 -22.60 5.67 -19.41
N GLU A 278 -21.82 4.58 -19.45
CA GLU A 278 -20.95 4.25 -20.59
C GLU A 278 -21.76 4.04 -21.88
N ASN A 279 -22.93 3.38 -21.80
CA ASN A 279 -23.81 3.18 -22.95
C ASN A 279 -24.42 4.49 -23.46
N ILE A 280 -24.77 5.42 -22.57
CA ILE A 280 -25.24 6.76 -22.96
C ILE A 280 -24.16 7.50 -23.76
N LEU A 281 -22.89 7.41 -23.35
CA LEU A 281 -21.78 8.05 -24.05
C LEU A 281 -21.61 7.49 -25.48
N LYS A 282 -21.74 6.18 -25.66
CA LYS A 282 -21.67 5.51 -26.98
C LYS A 282 -22.85 5.84 -27.90
N THR A 283 -23.98 6.28 -27.37
CA THR A 283 -25.17 6.57 -28.19
C THR A 283 -25.10 7.98 -28.82
N SER A 284 -24.18 8.83 -28.36
CA SER A 284 -23.96 10.20 -28.84
C SER A 284 -23.07 10.29 -30.09
N ASP A 285 -23.12 9.27 -30.96
CA ASP A 285 -22.18 9.10 -32.07
C ASP A 285 -22.49 9.99 -33.29
N ASN A 286 -21.75 11.08 -33.44
CA ASN A 286 -21.53 11.70 -34.75
C ASN A 286 -20.50 10.86 -35.52
N LYS A 287 -20.95 9.94 -36.38
CA LYS A 287 -20.11 9.05 -37.21
C LYS A 287 -19.06 9.77 -38.08
N SER A 288 -19.19 11.09 -38.30
CA SER A 288 -18.23 11.88 -39.06
C SER A 288 -16.97 12.31 -38.27
N MET A 289 -16.92 12.09 -36.95
CA MET A 289 -15.82 12.53 -36.07
C MET A 289 -15.14 11.39 -35.29
N LEU A 290 -15.23 10.16 -35.79
CA LEU A 290 -14.60 9.01 -35.14
C LEU A 290 -13.08 9.21 -35.02
N ARG A 291 -12.56 9.06 -33.80
CA ARG A 291 -11.13 9.10 -33.50
C ARG A 291 -10.63 7.72 -33.09
N PRO A 292 -9.33 7.44 -33.23
CA PRO A 292 -8.76 6.19 -32.75
C PRO A 292 -9.05 5.97 -31.26
N THR A 293 -9.68 4.85 -30.93
CA THR A 293 -9.96 4.45 -29.54
C THR A 293 -8.99 3.35 -29.11
N GLY A 294 -8.56 3.39 -27.85
CA GLY A 294 -7.70 2.38 -27.26
C GLY A 294 -8.07 2.00 -25.84
N LYS A 295 -7.38 0.99 -25.32
CA LYS A 295 -7.44 0.56 -23.92
C LYS A 295 -6.05 0.55 -23.29
N VAL A 296 -5.95 0.96 -22.04
CA VAL A 296 -4.70 0.90 -21.28
C VAL A 296 -4.43 -0.55 -20.86
N VAL A 297 -3.32 -1.11 -21.33
CA VAL A 297 -2.90 -2.50 -21.01
C VAL A 297 -1.87 -2.56 -19.89
N GLY A 298 -1.22 -1.45 -19.59
CA GLY A 298 -0.25 -1.36 -18.52
C GLY A 298 0.33 0.02 -18.36
N ILE A 299 1.03 0.22 -17.25
CA ILE A 299 1.56 1.51 -16.84
C ILE A 299 3.08 1.39 -16.74
N ILE A 300 3.77 2.17 -17.56
CA ILE A 300 5.23 2.12 -17.69
C ILE A 300 5.88 2.94 -16.58
N LYS A 301 5.31 4.12 -16.30
CA LYS A 301 5.79 5.03 -15.26
C LYS A 301 4.61 5.77 -14.64
N ARG A 302 4.49 5.66 -13.32
CA ARG A 302 3.55 6.45 -12.51
C ARG A 302 4.09 7.87 -12.32
N ASN A 303 3.21 8.86 -12.38
CA ASN A 303 3.51 10.26 -12.08
C ASN A 303 2.67 10.76 -10.89
N TRP A 304 2.58 9.95 -9.84
CA TRP A 304 1.85 10.32 -8.63
C TRP A 304 2.58 11.42 -7.87
N ARG A 305 1.82 12.39 -7.43
CA ARG A 305 2.28 13.50 -6.60
C ARG A 305 1.32 13.67 -5.43
N PRO A 306 1.71 14.37 -4.36
CA PRO A 306 0.78 14.74 -3.31
C PRO A 306 -0.34 15.61 -3.89
N PHE A 307 -1.60 15.24 -3.61
CA PHE A 307 -2.79 15.94 -4.08
C PHE A 307 -3.43 16.70 -2.92
N CYS A 308 -3.76 17.97 -3.15
CA CYS A 308 -4.54 18.79 -2.22
C CYS A 308 -6.03 18.65 -2.53
N GLY A 309 -6.88 18.62 -1.50
CA GLY A 309 -8.32 18.47 -1.65
C GLY A 309 -9.05 18.51 -0.32
N MET A 310 -10.27 18.01 -0.29
CA MET A 310 -11.11 17.97 0.91
C MET A 310 -11.61 16.55 1.19
N LEU A 311 -11.81 16.23 2.46
CA LEU A 311 -12.43 14.98 2.87
C LEU A 311 -13.94 15.05 2.68
N SER A 312 -14.49 14.10 1.94
CA SER A 312 -15.92 13.81 1.82
C SER A 312 -16.26 12.68 2.78
N LYS A 313 -16.73 13.06 3.97
CA LYS A 313 -17.10 12.11 5.02
C LYS A 313 -18.27 11.22 4.57
N SER A 314 -18.22 9.95 4.94
CA SER A 314 -19.34 9.03 4.71
C SER A 314 -20.49 9.38 5.66
N GLN A 315 -21.73 9.26 5.20
CA GLN A 315 -22.91 9.55 6.02
C GLN A 315 -23.08 8.57 7.19
N ILE A 316 -22.43 7.41 7.12
CA ILE A 316 -22.45 6.38 8.16
C ILE A 316 -21.37 6.70 9.20
N LYS A 317 -21.79 7.08 10.41
CA LYS A 317 -20.92 7.59 11.49
C LYS A 317 -19.86 6.61 11.99
N GLU A 318 -20.03 5.31 11.76
CA GLU A 318 -19.13 4.26 12.26
C GLU A 318 -18.11 3.77 11.22
N VAL A 319 -18.20 4.25 9.97
CA VAL A 319 -17.32 3.81 8.90
C VAL A 319 -16.05 4.67 8.89
N ARG A 320 -14.90 4.01 8.96
CA ARG A 320 -13.56 4.65 8.94
C ARG A 320 -13.11 5.04 7.54
N ARG A 321 -13.78 4.51 6.52
CA ARG A 321 -13.51 4.76 5.10
C ARG A 321 -14.29 5.97 4.63
N HIS A 322 -13.56 6.90 4.06
CA HIS A 322 -14.06 8.15 3.54
C HIS A 322 -13.49 8.37 2.14
N LEU A 323 -14.16 9.20 1.35
CA LEU A 323 -13.63 9.61 0.06
C LEU A 323 -12.96 10.96 0.21
N PHE A 324 -11.84 11.12 -0.46
CA PHE A 324 -11.19 12.40 -0.64
C PHE A 324 -11.44 12.88 -2.05
N THR A 325 -11.83 14.15 -2.14
CA THR A 325 -12.09 14.83 -3.40
C THR A 325 -10.91 15.76 -3.69
N PRO A 326 -10.03 15.41 -4.65
CA PRO A 326 -8.93 16.28 -5.06
C PRO A 326 -9.45 17.61 -5.61
N ALA A 327 -8.66 18.67 -5.45
CA ALA A 327 -8.96 19.98 -6.04
C ALA A 327 -8.89 19.95 -7.58
N ASP A 328 -8.03 19.10 -8.16
CA ASP A 328 -7.96 18.87 -9.60
C ASP A 328 -8.94 17.76 -10.01
N ARG A 329 -9.98 18.13 -10.77
CA ARG A 329 -11.04 17.22 -11.24
C ARG A 329 -10.55 16.10 -12.16
N ARG A 330 -9.32 16.20 -12.69
CA ARG A 330 -8.69 15.15 -13.51
C ARG A 330 -8.23 13.96 -12.68
N ILE A 331 -8.12 14.13 -11.36
CA ILE A 331 -7.68 13.10 -10.44
C ILE A 331 -8.94 12.44 -9.87
N PRO A 332 -9.06 11.11 -9.93
CA PRO A 332 -10.21 10.42 -9.36
C PRO A 332 -10.28 10.67 -7.85
N ARG A 333 -11.47 10.52 -7.28
CA ARG A 333 -11.63 10.48 -5.82
C ARG A 333 -10.77 9.36 -5.25
N ILE A 334 -10.30 9.57 -4.03
CA ILE A 334 -9.32 8.69 -3.41
C ILE A 334 -9.91 8.16 -2.11
N ARG A 335 -9.82 6.84 -1.89
CA ARG A 335 -10.27 6.24 -0.64
C ARG A 335 -9.24 6.50 0.44
N ILE A 336 -9.72 7.05 1.55
CA ILE A 336 -8.93 7.33 2.74
C ILE A 336 -9.57 6.61 3.91
N GLU A 337 -8.75 5.95 4.71
CA GLU A 337 -9.17 5.42 6.00
C GLU A 337 -8.64 6.33 7.11
N THR A 338 -9.54 6.98 7.84
CA THR A 338 -9.17 7.89 8.94
C THR A 338 -10.26 7.96 10.00
N ARG A 339 -9.86 8.08 11.26
CA ARG A 339 -10.76 8.28 12.40
C ARG A 339 -10.90 9.73 12.80
N GLN A 340 -10.02 10.56 12.29
CA GLN A 340 -10.06 12.01 12.50
C GLN A 340 -10.97 12.67 11.46
N ALA A 341 -11.91 11.93 10.87
CA ALA A 341 -12.79 12.45 9.83
C ALA A 341 -13.52 13.71 10.28
N ASP A 342 -13.99 13.75 11.53
CA ASP A 342 -14.62 14.94 12.14
C ASP A 342 -13.67 16.15 12.21
N THR A 343 -12.39 15.93 12.48
CA THR A 343 -11.37 16.99 12.56
C THR A 343 -10.94 17.46 11.18
N LEU A 344 -10.83 16.53 10.23
CA LEU A 344 -10.39 16.79 8.85
C LEU A 344 -11.53 17.34 7.98
N GLU A 345 -12.78 17.16 8.39
CA GLU A 345 -13.95 17.67 7.71
C GLU A 345 -13.91 19.20 7.63
N GLY A 346 -14.17 19.73 6.43
CA GLY A 346 -14.07 21.16 6.15
C GLY A 346 -12.65 21.73 6.04
N GLN A 347 -11.61 20.93 6.30
CA GLN A 347 -10.22 21.34 6.15
C GLN A 347 -9.64 20.90 4.80
N ARG A 348 -8.64 21.65 4.32
CA ARG A 348 -7.84 21.23 3.16
C ARG A 348 -6.74 20.28 3.63
N ILE A 349 -6.67 19.11 3.01
CA ILE A 349 -5.68 18.08 3.35
C ILE A 349 -4.87 17.71 2.12
N ILE A 350 -3.64 17.22 2.36
CA ILE A 350 -2.78 16.66 1.32
C ILE A 350 -2.74 15.14 1.47
N VAL A 351 -2.88 14.47 0.34
CA VAL A 351 -3.04 13.03 0.25
C VAL A 351 -2.10 12.49 -0.82
N ALA A 352 -1.43 11.38 -0.52
CA ALA A 352 -0.56 10.67 -1.47
C ALA A 352 -1.10 9.27 -1.74
N ILE A 353 -1.30 8.94 -3.01
CA ILE A 353 -1.76 7.61 -3.44
C ILE A 353 -0.66 6.59 -3.16
N ASP A 354 -1.01 5.47 -2.51
CA ASP A 354 -0.10 4.35 -2.26
C ASP A 354 -0.29 3.22 -3.27
N GLY A 355 -1.55 2.93 -3.61
CA GLY A 355 -1.87 1.83 -4.52
C GLY A 355 -3.27 1.94 -5.11
N TRP A 356 -3.49 1.24 -6.22
CA TRP A 356 -4.83 1.08 -6.79
C TRP A 356 -5.03 -0.39 -7.18
N PRO A 357 -5.69 -1.18 -6.33
CA PRO A 357 -5.90 -2.59 -6.57
C PRO A 357 -7.02 -2.84 -7.59
N ARG A 358 -7.11 -4.05 -8.14
CA ARG A 358 -8.03 -4.38 -9.24
C ARG A 358 -9.51 -4.48 -8.83
N ASN A 359 -9.74 -4.75 -7.55
CA ASN A 359 -11.04 -4.91 -6.91
C ASN A 359 -11.60 -3.60 -6.35
N SER A 360 -10.85 -2.49 -6.45
CA SER A 360 -11.28 -1.19 -5.91
C SER A 360 -11.51 -0.19 -7.03
N ARG A 361 -12.69 0.44 -7.03
CA ARG A 361 -13.03 1.56 -7.94
C ARG A 361 -12.11 2.76 -7.72
N TYR A 362 -11.69 3.02 -6.49
CA TYR A 362 -10.85 4.18 -6.13
C TYR A 362 -9.45 3.75 -5.67
N PRO A 363 -8.42 4.58 -5.91
CA PRO A 363 -7.10 4.39 -5.32
C PRO A 363 -7.13 4.50 -3.78
N ASN A 364 -6.22 3.80 -3.12
CA ASN A 364 -6.04 3.79 -1.67
C ASN A 364 -4.86 4.67 -1.25
N VAL A 365 -4.91 5.10 0.01
CA VAL A 365 -3.92 5.99 0.64
C VAL A 365 -3.52 5.42 1.98
N SER A 366 -2.22 5.48 2.27
CA SER A 366 -1.65 5.10 3.57
C SER A 366 -1.26 6.31 4.41
N LEU A 367 -1.19 7.52 3.84
CA LEU A 367 -0.74 8.73 4.54
C LEU A 367 -1.50 10.01 4.16
N CYS A 368 -1.96 10.74 5.17
CA CYS A 368 -2.60 12.05 5.03
C CYS A 368 -1.84 13.10 5.86
N PHE A 369 -1.60 14.27 5.28
CA PHE A 369 -1.03 15.41 5.99
C PHE A 369 -2.06 16.54 6.08
N LEU A 370 -2.21 17.11 7.27
CA LEU A 370 -2.98 18.33 7.51
C LEU A 370 -2.21 19.54 6.96
N LEU A 371 -2.84 20.33 6.08
CA LEU A 371 -2.34 21.67 5.77
C LEU A 371 -2.79 22.62 6.87
N ASN A 372 -2.02 22.69 7.96
CA ASN A 372 -2.13 23.79 8.91
C ASN A 372 -1.48 25.05 8.31
N PHE A 373 -2.18 25.73 7.41
CA PHE A 373 -1.81 27.09 7.01
C PHE A 373 -2.75 28.09 7.67
N TYR A 374 -2.22 28.86 8.63
CA TYR A 374 -2.71 30.21 8.86
C TYR A 374 -2.53 30.98 7.54
N ILE A 375 -3.54 31.77 7.16
CA ILE A 375 -3.67 32.48 5.88
C ILE A 375 -2.49 33.46 5.58
N SER A 376 -1.51 33.60 6.47
CA SER A 376 -0.35 34.50 6.31
C SER A 376 0.86 33.94 5.54
N ASP A 377 1.03 32.62 5.38
CA ASP A 377 2.31 32.05 4.92
C ASP A 377 2.36 31.64 3.44
N LEU A 378 1.54 32.27 2.59
CA LEU A 378 1.39 31.90 1.17
C LEU A 378 2.61 32.17 0.27
N ASN A 379 3.72 32.69 0.80
CA ASN A 379 4.87 33.11 0.00
C ASN A 379 6.06 32.13 -0.05
N LEU A 380 6.03 31.00 0.67
CA LEU A 380 7.22 30.15 0.78
C LEU A 380 7.23 28.87 -0.08
N PHE A 381 6.12 28.48 -0.71
CA PHE A 381 6.03 27.19 -1.43
C PHE A 381 5.79 27.27 -2.94
N ILE A 382 5.84 28.47 -3.52
CA ILE A 382 5.90 28.64 -4.99
C ILE A 382 7.28 29.19 -5.35
N ARG A 383 8.28 28.30 -5.42
CA ARG A 383 9.50 28.48 -6.22
C ARG A 383 9.97 27.16 -6.76
#